data_AF-A0A7C8ALA8-F1
#
_entry.id   AF-A0A7C8ALA8-F1
#
_cell.length_a   1.000
_cell.length_b   1.000
_cell.length_c   1.000
_cell.angle_alpha   90.00
_cell.angle_beta   90.00
_cell.angle_gamma   90.00
#
_symmetry.space_group_name_H-M   'P 1'
#
loop_
_entity.id
_entity.type
_entity.pdbx_description
1 polymer ?
#
loop_
_entity_poly.entity_id
_entity_poly.type
_entity_poly.pdbx_seq_one_letter_code
_entity_poly.pdbx_strand_id
1 'polypeptide(L)'
;MDLGKLKWPILFLLLLAIFWFFTPSAANYFYNKHTQVEPGSDPALDKKHEAGLTFHGNFQMKTLRLKRAIQFLQAAVDRYPNGRNYWLNMSRLARCHERLGNYETTIEILETMLANNAKSIDDRVPPNSHLETRINKLREVHEIAPGRKW
;
A
#
# COMPACT_ATOMS: atom_id res chain seq x y z
N MET A 1 -41.46 6.19 21.12
CA MET A 1 -41.24 6.03 19.66
C MET A 1 -40.99 4.56 19.38
N ASP A 2 -41.81 3.97 18.51
CA ASP A 2 -41.73 2.56 18.19
C ASP A 2 -40.54 2.30 17.25
N LEU A 3 -39.40 1.89 17.83
CA LEU A 3 -38.13 1.70 17.10
C LEU A 3 -38.18 0.53 16.10
N GLY A 4 -39.23 -0.29 16.10
CA GLY A 4 -39.37 -1.45 15.21
C GLY A 4 -39.38 -1.09 13.71
N LYS A 5 -39.96 0.06 13.33
CA LYS A 5 -40.06 0.49 11.93
C LYS A 5 -38.78 1.18 11.40
N LEU A 6 -37.93 1.71 12.27
CA LEU A 6 -36.71 2.43 11.88
C LEU A 6 -35.49 1.49 11.70
N LYS A 7 -35.49 0.32 12.35
CA LYS A 7 -34.39 -0.67 12.27
C LYS A 7 -34.15 -1.16 10.84
N TRP A 8 -35.22 -1.45 10.10
CA TRP A 8 -35.12 -1.98 8.74
C TRP A 8 -34.49 -0.98 7.75
N PRO A 9 -34.95 0.28 7.66
CA PRO A 9 -34.28 1.31 6.86
C PRO A 9 -32.80 1.50 7.21
N ILE A 10 -32.45 1.55 8.50
CA ILE A 10 -31.05 1.67 8.93
C ILE A 10 -30.23 0.47 8.46
N LEU A 11 -30.76 -0.75 8.61
CA LEU A 11 -30.07 -1.97 8.21
C LEU A 11 -29.87 -2.02 6.68
N PHE A 12 -30.87 -1.58 5.90
CA PHE A 12 -30.73 -1.42 4.45
C PHE A 12 -29.66 -0.39 4.06
N LEU A 13 -29.64 0.78 4.72
CA LEU A 13 -28.60 1.79 4.49
C LEU A 13 -27.20 1.26 4.84
N LEU A 14 -27.09 0.47 5.92
CA LEU A 14 -25.83 -0.12 6.34
C LEU A 14 -25.34 -1.16 5.32
N LEU A 15 -26.24 -2.00 4.79
CA LEU A 15 -25.93 -2.93 3.71
C LEU A 15 -25.52 -2.21 2.41
N LEU A 16 -26.21 -1.14 2.04
CA LEU A 16 -25.84 -0.31 0.88
C LEU A 16 -24.46 0.33 1.06
N ALA A 17 -24.16 0.84 2.25
CA ALA A 17 -22.85 1.41 2.56
C ALA A 17 -21.73 0.37 2.49
N ILE A 18 -21.98 -0.84 3.01
CA ILE A 18 -21.04 -1.97 2.87
C ILE A 18 -20.84 -2.31 1.39
N PHE A 19 -21.91 -2.44 0.62
CA PHE A 19 -21.81 -2.75 -0.81
C PHE A 19 -21.03 -1.68 -1.57
N TRP A 20 -21.33 -0.40 -1.31
CA TRP A 20 -20.62 0.74 -1.90
C TRP A 20 -19.13 0.72 -1.57
N PHE A 21 -18.73 0.31 -0.36
CA PHE A 21 -17.33 0.23 0.06
C PHE A 21 -16.47 -0.67 -0.86
N PHE A 22 -17.07 -1.69 -1.47
CA PHE A 22 -16.37 -2.56 -2.43
C PHE A 22 -16.34 -2.01 -3.86
N THR A 23 -16.93 -0.84 -4.14
CA THR A 23 -16.97 -0.27 -5.49
C THR A 23 -15.73 0.58 -5.82
N PRO A 24 -15.45 0.83 -7.12
CA PRO A 24 -14.45 1.82 -7.56
C PRO A 24 -14.68 3.23 -6.99
N SER A 25 -15.94 3.64 -6.84
CA SER A 25 -16.32 4.98 -6.36
C SER A 25 -15.82 5.22 -4.94
N ALA A 26 -16.02 4.25 -4.05
CA ALA A 26 -15.50 4.32 -2.68
C ALA A 26 -13.98 4.43 -2.64
N ALA A 27 -13.27 3.63 -3.46
CA ALA A 27 -11.82 3.69 -3.54
C ALA A 27 -11.35 5.10 -3.96
N ASN A 28 -11.94 5.68 -5.01
CA ASN A 28 -11.58 7.03 -5.44
C ASN A 28 -11.88 8.09 -4.38
N TYR A 29 -13.01 7.97 -3.67
CA TYR A 29 -13.34 8.85 -2.55
C TYR A 29 -12.27 8.81 -1.46
N PHE A 30 -11.85 7.62 -1.02
CA PHE A 30 -10.81 7.50 0.01
C PHE A 30 -9.44 7.96 -0.46
N TYR A 31 -9.09 7.67 -1.72
CA TYR A 31 -7.84 8.16 -2.29
C TYR A 31 -7.80 9.69 -2.28
N ASN A 32 -8.85 10.34 -2.78
CA ASN A 32 -8.94 11.79 -2.81
C ASN A 32 -8.95 12.37 -1.39
N LYS A 33 -9.72 11.80 -0.47
CA LYS A 33 -9.79 12.24 0.93
C LYS A 33 -8.42 12.24 1.62
N HIS A 34 -7.55 11.30 1.30
CA HIS A 34 -6.20 11.21 1.89
C HIS A 34 -5.12 11.93 1.08
N THR A 35 -5.45 12.43 -0.10
CA THR A 35 -4.51 13.17 -0.97
C THR A 35 -4.87 14.65 -1.15
N GLN A 36 -5.99 15.10 -0.60
CA GLN A 36 -6.51 16.47 -0.71
C GLN A 36 -5.62 17.55 -0.06
N VAL A 37 -4.93 17.24 1.04
CA VAL A 37 -4.12 18.22 1.78
C VAL A 37 -2.66 18.01 1.50
N GLU A 38 -1.92 19.07 1.16
CA GLU A 38 -0.48 18.98 0.90
C GLU A 38 0.27 18.46 2.15
N PRO A 39 1.17 17.47 1.96
CA PRO A 39 1.98 16.94 3.07
C PRO A 39 2.79 18.05 3.75
N GLY A 40 2.91 17.98 5.07
CA GLY A 40 3.69 18.92 5.88
C GLY A 40 2.87 20.07 6.48
N SER A 41 1.58 20.20 6.13
CA SER A 41 0.69 21.23 6.70
C SER A 41 0.36 20.96 8.16
N ASP A 42 0.04 19.71 8.51
CA ASP A 42 -0.25 19.27 9.88
C ASP A 42 0.29 17.84 10.10
N PRO A 43 1.33 17.66 10.94
CA PRO A 43 1.93 16.35 11.22
C PRO A 43 0.94 15.31 11.75
N ALA A 44 -0.08 15.72 12.51
CA ALA A 44 -1.08 14.81 13.04
C ALA A 44 -2.05 14.35 11.94
N LEU A 45 -2.39 15.24 11.02
CA LEU A 45 -3.22 14.93 9.86
C LEU A 45 -2.47 14.06 8.85
N ASP A 46 -1.20 14.37 8.58
CA ASP A 46 -0.33 13.59 7.70
C ASP A 46 -0.21 12.15 8.17
N LYS A 47 -0.01 11.93 9.47
CA LYS A 47 0.01 10.60 10.08
C LYS A 47 -1.32 9.84 9.85
N LYS A 48 -2.46 10.54 9.92
CA LYS A 48 -3.78 9.94 9.64
C LYS A 48 -3.96 9.63 8.15
N HIS A 49 -3.51 10.51 7.27
CA HIS A 49 -3.58 10.33 5.82
C HIS A 49 -2.68 9.19 5.36
N GLU A 50 -1.43 9.13 5.84
CA GLU A 50 -0.51 8.02 5.61
C GLU A 50 -1.13 6.69 6.06
N ALA A 51 -1.67 6.65 7.29
CA ALA A 51 -2.31 5.45 7.81
C ALA A 51 -3.55 5.05 6.99
N GLY A 52 -4.34 6.01 6.54
CA GLY A 52 -5.50 5.81 5.67
C GLY A 52 -5.11 5.21 4.31
N LEU A 53 -4.12 5.80 3.63
CA LEU A 53 -3.60 5.28 2.36
C LEU A 53 -3.05 3.86 2.53
N THR A 54 -2.28 3.64 3.59
CA THR A 54 -1.70 2.33 3.95
C THR A 54 -2.79 1.28 4.19
N PHE A 55 -3.83 1.64 4.93
CA PHE A 55 -4.96 0.76 5.23
C PHE A 55 -5.72 0.38 3.96
N HIS A 56 -6.09 1.37 3.14
CA HIS A 56 -6.81 1.14 1.89
C HIS A 56 -5.97 0.38 0.88
N GLY A 57 -4.67 0.68 0.74
CA GLY A 57 -3.75 -0.10 -0.08
C GLY A 57 -3.75 -1.58 0.31
N ASN A 58 -3.57 -1.87 1.60
CA ASN A 58 -3.61 -3.25 2.12
C ASN A 58 -4.98 -3.92 1.92
N PHE A 59 -6.08 -3.19 2.08
CA PHE A 59 -7.43 -3.70 1.77
C PHE A 59 -7.54 -4.10 0.29
N GLN A 60 -7.11 -3.23 -0.62
CA GLN A 60 -7.11 -3.53 -2.06
C GLN A 60 -6.24 -4.76 -2.37
N MET A 61 -5.08 -4.92 -1.73
CA MET A 61 -4.24 -6.12 -1.85
C MET A 61 -4.99 -7.39 -1.47
N LYS A 62 -5.69 -7.37 -0.32
CA LYS A 62 -6.47 -8.52 0.17
C LYS A 62 -7.62 -8.88 -0.78
N THR A 63 -8.20 -7.88 -1.44
CA THR A 63 -9.24 -8.09 -2.48
C THR A 63 -8.67 -8.35 -3.88
N LEU A 64 -7.36 -8.62 -4.01
CA LEU A 64 -6.66 -8.91 -5.27
C LEU A 64 -6.71 -7.77 -6.32
N ARG A 65 -7.03 -6.55 -5.90
CA ARG A 65 -7.06 -5.36 -6.76
C ARG A 65 -5.69 -4.69 -6.80
N LEU A 66 -4.70 -5.41 -7.32
CA LEU A 66 -3.27 -5.07 -7.20
C LEU A 66 -2.92 -3.70 -7.81
N LYS A 67 -3.44 -3.36 -8.99
CA LYS A 67 -3.18 -2.06 -9.63
C LYS A 67 -3.64 -0.88 -8.76
N ARG A 68 -4.80 -1.02 -8.09
CA ARG A 68 -5.29 -0.01 -7.15
C ARG A 68 -4.49 -0.01 -5.86
N ALA A 69 -4.11 -1.17 -5.35
CA ALA A 69 -3.22 -1.24 -4.19
C ALA A 69 -1.93 -0.45 -4.43
N ILE A 70 -1.33 -0.57 -5.62
CA ILE A 70 -0.16 0.21 -6.02
C ILE A 70 -0.45 1.70 -5.96
N GLN A 71 -1.57 2.18 -6.53
CA GLN A 71 -1.92 3.62 -6.47
C GLN A 71 -1.93 4.18 -5.04
N PHE A 72 -2.57 3.48 -4.10
CA PHE A 72 -2.63 3.91 -2.71
C PHE A 72 -1.28 3.85 -2.00
N LEU A 73 -0.53 2.76 -2.19
CA LEU A 73 0.75 2.55 -1.51
C LEU A 73 1.82 3.48 -2.08
N GLN A 74 1.84 3.69 -3.39
CA GLN A 74 2.75 4.62 -4.07
C GLN A 74 2.49 6.05 -3.58
N ALA A 75 1.22 6.48 -3.54
CA ALA A 75 0.87 7.78 -2.98
C ALA A 75 1.29 7.93 -1.51
N ALA A 76 1.28 6.87 -0.71
CA ALA A 76 1.76 6.93 0.67
C ALA A 76 3.29 7.09 0.74
N VAL A 77 4.02 6.37 -0.09
CA VAL A 77 5.49 6.40 -0.16
C VAL A 77 5.98 7.75 -0.69
N ASP A 78 5.39 8.25 -1.77
CA ASP A 78 5.79 9.50 -2.42
C ASP A 78 5.52 10.72 -1.54
N ARG A 79 4.39 10.73 -0.83
CA ARG A 79 3.98 11.87 0.00
C ARG A 79 4.62 11.87 1.38
N TYR A 80 4.93 10.69 1.92
CA TYR A 80 5.43 10.54 3.29
C TYR A 80 6.72 9.70 3.30
N PRO A 81 7.83 10.22 2.75
CA PRO A 81 9.11 9.51 2.71
C PRO A 81 9.67 9.20 4.11
N ASN A 82 9.33 10.04 5.09
CA ASN A 82 9.70 9.86 6.50
C ASN A 82 8.55 9.28 7.34
N GLY A 83 7.52 8.75 6.68
CA GLY A 83 6.32 8.20 7.32
C GLY A 83 6.60 6.92 8.10
N ARG A 84 5.81 6.65 9.14
CA ARG A 84 5.98 5.46 9.99
C ARG A 84 5.78 4.15 9.20
N ASN A 85 4.99 4.19 8.14
CA ASN A 85 4.66 3.04 7.31
C ASN A 85 5.43 3.03 5.99
N TYR A 86 6.41 3.91 5.78
CA TYR A 86 7.16 4.00 4.53
C TYR A 86 7.75 2.64 4.10
N TRP A 87 8.58 2.02 4.95
CA TRP A 87 9.23 0.74 4.63
C TRP A 87 8.25 -0.43 4.51
N LEU A 88 7.22 -0.44 5.36
CA LEU A 88 6.10 -1.37 5.22
C LEU A 88 5.40 -1.22 3.87
N ASN A 89 5.15 0.01 3.41
CA ASN A 89 4.50 0.28 2.13
C ASN A 89 5.40 -0.10 0.96
N MET A 90 6.72 0.14 1.05
CA MET A 90 7.70 -0.35 0.08
C MET A 90 7.66 -1.87 -0.06
N SER A 91 7.67 -2.61 1.06
CA SER A 91 7.56 -4.07 1.03
C SER A 91 6.24 -4.57 0.38
N ARG A 92 5.15 -3.85 0.62
CA ARG A 92 3.83 -4.16 0.06
C ARG A 92 3.76 -3.83 -1.43
N LEU A 93 4.38 -2.73 -1.86
CA LEU A 93 4.53 -2.36 -3.26
C LEU A 93 5.32 -3.42 -4.02
N ALA A 94 6.48 -3.85 -3.50
CA ALA A 94 7.26 -4.94 -4.11
C ALA A 94 6.39 -6.18 -4.33
N ARG A 95 5.61 -6.60 -3.31
CA ARG A 95 4.68 -7.74 -3.43
C ARG A 95 3.58 -7.52 -4.47
N CYS A 96 3.06 -6.29 -4.61
CA CYS A 96 2.06 -5.97 -5.62
C CYS A 96 2.63 -6.01 -7.04
N HIS A 97 3.80 -5.40 -7.24
CA HIS A 97 4.51 -5.40 -8.53
C HIS A 97 4.88 -6.83 -8.94
N GLU A 98 5.39 -7.62 -8.01
CA GLU A 98 5.75 -9.01 -8.25
C GLU A 98 4.54 -9.82 -8.74
N ARG A 99 3.39 -9.69 -8.07
CA ARG A 99 2.17 -10.40 -8.46
C ARG A 99 1.57 -9.94 -9.79
N LEU A 100 1.95 -8.76 -10.27
CA LEU A 100 1.56 -8.25 -11.58
C LEU A 100 2.58 -8.61 -12.68
N GLY A 101 3.69 -9.27 -12.34
CA GLY A 101 4.76 -9.59 -13.28
C GLY A 101 5.75 -8.46 -13.52
N ASN A 102 5.68 -7.37 -12.74
CA ASN A 102 6.60 -6.23 -12.84
C ASN A 102 7.88 -6.52 -12.04
N TYR A 103 8.66 -7.49 -12.51
CA TYR A 103 9.81 -8.03 -11.77
C TYR A 103 10.97 -7.03 -11.66
N GLU A 104 11.20 -6.20 -12.68
CA GLU A 104 12.23 -5.14 -12.65
C GLU A 104 11.96 -4.15 -11.52
N THR A 105 10.77 -3.55 -11.48
CA THR A 105 10.37 -2.63 -10.40
C THR A 105 10.40 -3.32 -9.03
N THR A 106 10.06 -4.61 -8.97
CA THR A 106 10.15 -5.38 -7.73
C THR A 106 11.59 -5.45 -7.24
N ILE A 107 12.54 -5.76 -8.12
CA ILE A 107 13.96 -5.82 -7.79
C ILE A 107 14.45 -4.45 -7.33
N GLU A 108 14.13 -3.37 -8.04
CA GLU A 108 14.53 -2.00 -7.66
C GLU A 108 14.06 -1.62 -6.25
N ILE A 109 12.80 -1.95 -5.91
CA ILE A 109 12.25 -1.70 -4.57
C ILE A 109 13.00 -2.54 -3.52
N LEU A 110 13.25 -3.81 -3.79
CA LEU A 110 13.97 -4.70 -2.87
C LEU A 110 15.42 -4.25 -2.66
N GLU A 111 16.10 -3.79 -3.71
CA GLU A 111 17.45 -3.24 -3.65
C GLU A 111 17.49 -1.93 -2.86
N THR A 112 16.50 -1.07 -3.04
CA THR A 112 16.35 0.16 -2.25
C THR A 112 16.19 -0.17 -0.75
N MET A 113 15.38 -1.18 -0.43
CA MET A 113 15.20 -1.64 0.95
C MET A 113 16.47 -2.25 1.53
N LEU A 114 17.22 -3.00 0.72
CA LEU A 114 18.49 -3.60 1.11
C LEU A 114 19.55 -2.53 1.39
N ALA A 115 19.71 -1.56 0.48
CA ALA A 115 20.67 -0.47 0.59
C ALA A 115 20.46 0.39 1.84
N ASN A 116 19.20 0.59 2.24
CA ASN A 116 18.85 1.36 3.44
C ASN A 116 18.77 0.51 4.71
N ASN A 117 19.10 -0.78 4.65
CA ASN A 117 18.97 -1.72 5.76
C ASN A 117 17.58 -1.63 6.44
N ALA A 118 16.51 -1.66 5.63
CA ALA A 118 15.15 -1.33 6.05
C ALA A 118 14.65 -2.15 7.25
N LYS A 119 15.17 -3.37 7.45
CA LYS A 119 14.87 -4.20 8.62
C LYS A 119 15.25 -3.54 9.95
N SER A 120 16.36 -2.81 9.98
CA SER A 120 16.83 -2.11 11.18
C SER A 120 15.95 -0.91 11.54
N ILE A 121 15.22 -0.37 10.56
CA ILE A 121 14.33 0.77 10.73
C ILE A 121 12.90 0.32 11.04
N ASP A 122 12.45 -0.77 10.41
CA ASP A 122 11.10 -1.31 10.56
C ASP A 122 11.11 -2.83 10.71
N ASP A 123 10.76 -3.31 11.90
CA ASP A 123 10.71 -4.72 12.24
C ASP A 123 9.72 -5.54 11.39
N ARG A 124 8.75 -4.89 10.72
CA ARG A 124 7.78 -5.56 9.85
C ARG A 124 8.38 -5.97 8.51
N VAL A 125 9.55 -5.42 8.16
CA VAL A 125 10.27 -5.70 6.92
C VAL A 125 10.99 -7.05 7.05
N PRO A 126 11.12 -7.83 5.95
CA PRO A 126 11.94 -9.03 5.94
C PRO A 126 13.44 -8.75 6.20
N PRO A 127 14.20 -9.70 6.75
CA PRO A 127 15.64 -9.53 6.93
C PRO A 127 16.37 -9.44 5.58
N ASN A 128 17.54 -8.78 5.57
CA ASN A 128 18.33 -8.53 4.36
C ASN A 128 18.67 -9.81 3.59
N SER A 129 19.01 -10.91 4.29
CA SER A 129 19.26 -12.21 3.68
C SER A 129 18.08 -12.74 2.86
N HIS A 130 16.85 -12.48 3.32
CA HIS A 130 15.64 -12.85 2.58
C HIS A 130 15.44 -11.94 1.36
N LEU A 131 15.72 -10.64 1.47
CA LEU A 131 15.64 -9.71 0.34
C LEU A 131 16.66 -10.10 -0.75
N GLU A 132 17.91 -10.37 -0.38
CA GLU A 132 18.97 -10.82 -1.30
C GLU A 132 18.59 -12.12 -2.02
N THR A 133 18.14 -13.12 -1.26
CA THR A 133 17.70 -14.40 -1.83
C THR A 133 16.56 -14.19 -2.81
N ARG A 134 15.63 -13.28 -2.49
CA ARG A 134 14.48 -12.99 -3.36
C ARG A 134 14.90 -12.27 -4.64
N ILE A 135 15.81 -11.29 -4.55
CA ILE A 135 16.37 -10.57 -5.72
C ILE A 135 17.09 -11.56 -6.64
N ASN A 136 17.99 -12.38 -6.10
CA ASN A 136 18.76 -13.34 -6.89
C ASN A 136 17.84 -14.34 -7.60
N LYS A 137 16.82 -14.85 -6.90
CA LYS A 137 15.82 -15.74 -7.49
C LYS A 137 15.03 -15.07 -8.61
N LEU A 138 14.61 -13.82 -8.43
CA LEU A 138 13.89 -13.08 -9.48
C LEU A 138 14.76 -12.84 -10.71
N ARG A 139 16.05 -12.53 -10.51
CA ARG A 139 17.01 -12.37 -11.62
C ARG A 139 17.25 -13.66 -12.37
N GLU A 140 17.45 -14.76 -11.66
CA GLU A 140 17.70 -16.07 -12.26
C GLU A 140 16.47 -16.58 -13.04
N VAL A 141 15.28 -16.51 -12.44
CA VAL A 141 14.05 -17.04 -13.05
C VAL A 141 13.57 -16.21 -14.24
N HIS A 142 13.82 -14.89 -14.22
CA HIS A 142 13.32 -13.98 -15.26
C HIS A 142 14.43 -13.42 -16.16
N GLU A 143 15.64 -13.95 -16.08
CA GLU A 143 16.81 -13.56 -16.89
C GLU A 143 17.11 -12.05 -16.83
N ILE A 144 16.79 -11.40 -15.71
CA ILE A 144 16.97 -9.95 -15.54
C ILE A 144 18.44 -9.69 -15.18
N ALA A 145 19.15 -8.99 -16.06
CA ALA A 145 20.52 -8.59 -15.82
C ALA A 145 20.64 -7.73 -14.54
N PRO A 146 21.74 -7.86 -13.77
CA PRO A 146 21.94 -6.99 -12.63
C PRO A 146 21.96 -5.53 -13.08
N GLY A 147 21.09 -4.71 -12.47
CA GLY A 147 20.96 -3.29 -12.81
C GLY A 147 22.31 -2.59 -12.70
N ARG A 148 22.63 -1.73 -13.68
CA ARG A 148 23.86 -0.90 -13.63
C ARG A 148 23.84 -0.10 -12.35
N LYS A 149 24.83 -0.34 -11.48
CA LYS A 149 25.23 0.60 -10.45
C LYS A 149 25.62 1.90 -11.16
N TRP A 150 24.81 2.95 -10.97
CA TRP A 150 25.21 4.32 -11.31
C TRP A 150 26.05 4.89 -10.17
#